data_AF-A0A968SXG8-F1
#
_entry.id   AF-A0A968SXG8-F1
#
_cell.length_a   1.000
_cell.length_b   1.000
_cell.length_c   1.000
_cell.angle_alpha   90.00
_cell.angle_beta   90.00
_cell.angle_gamma   90.00
#
_symmetry.space_group_name_H-M   'P 1'
#
loop_
_entity.id
_entity.type
_entity.pdbx_description
1 polymer ?
#
loop_
_entity_poly.entity_id
_entity_poly.type
_entity_poly.pdbx_seq_one_letter_code
_entity_poly.pdbx_strand_id
1 'polypeptide(L)'
;MAHAGRRAAAGFGFATAAMLTFGTGEGLTARVLQLTALITILSLAPAILVMCTSFTRIIIVLALLRQALGTQALPPSQVLVGLALFMTFLVMAPTFDRINREAIIPMQSGQINQIEAWEAAKQPLRDFMFDQIEYAGNWDSVYMILSYRGVDTSVPERLTRADVDMLTLVPAFILSEHEDRVSHGLSPVFAVPH
;
A
#
# COMPACT_ATOMS: atom_id res chain seq x y z
N MET A 1 46.04 34.53 -11.14
CA MET A 1 45.36 33.23 -11.30
C MET A 1 44.31 33.11 -10.22
N ALA A 2 43.04 33.16 -10.61
CA ALA A 2 41.89 33.41 -9.73
C ALA A 2 41.20 32.10 -9.31
N HIS A 3 41.24 31.80 -8.02
CA HIS A 3 40.33 30.86 -7.37
C HIS A 3 39.83 31.50 -6.09
N ALA A 4 38.53 31.81 -6.01
CA ALA A 4 37.70 31.72 -4.79
C ALA A 4 36.33 32.39 -5.00
N GLY A 5 35.26 31.75 -4.55
CA GLY A 5 34.11 32.50 -4.02
C GLY A 5 32.73 32.39 -4.67
N ARG A 6 32.38 31.34 -5.42
CA ARG A 6 31.01 31.18 -5.99
C ARG A 6 30.26 29.91 -5.57
N ARG A 7 30.28 29.54 -4.28
CA ARG A 7 29.53 28.36 -3.77
C ARG A 7 28.82 28.55 -2.42
N ALA A 8 28.21 29.71 -2.15
CA ALA A 8 27.54 29.95 -0.87
C ALA A 8 26.15 30.62 -0.95
N ALA A 9 25.40 30.46 -2.05
CA ALA A 9 24.10 31.15 -2.24
C ALA A 9 22.87 30.24 -2.35
N ALA A 10 23.01 28.90 -2.30
CA ALA A 10 21.89 27.98 -2.47
C ALA A 10 21.12 27.65 -1.17
N GLY A 11 21.73 27.83 0.00
CA GLY A 11 21.12 27.52 1.31
C GLY A 11 20.26 28.64 1.89
N PHE A 12 20.47 29.89 1.47
CA PHE A 12 19.79 31.07 2.03
C PHE A 12 18.40 31.32 1.42
N GLY A 13 18.13 30.84 0.21
CA GLY A 13 16.85 31.05 -0.48
C GLY A 13 15.67 30.30 0.15
N PHE A 14 15.90 29.08 0.64
CA PHE A 14 14.87 28.30 1.32
C PHE A 14 14.52 28.87 2.70
N ALA A 15 15.52 29.38 3.44
CA ALA A 15 15.31 29.99 4.76
C ALA A 15 14.57 31.34 4.68
N THR A 16 14.87 32.16 3.66
CA THR A 16 14.18 33.44 3.44
C THR A 16 12.77 33.26 2.85
N ALA A 17 12.55 32.29 1.94
CA ALA A 17 11.20 31.96 1.45
C ALA A 17 10.30 31.39 2.54
N ALA A 18 10.88 30.61 3.45
CA ALA A 18 10.26 30.19 4.70
C ALA A 18 9.84 31.41 5.55
N MET A 19 10.78 32.29 5.94
CA MET A 19 10.46 33.45 6.77
C MET A 19 9.42 34.40 6.14
N LEU A 20 9.40 34.58 4.82
CA LEU A 20 8.43 35.43 4.12
C LEU A 20 7.03 34.80 4.00
N THR A 21 6.91 33.47 4.08
CA THR A 21 5.62 32.74 4.05
C THR A 21 5.01 32.59 5.45
N PHE A 22 5.83 32.67 6.49
CA PHE A 22 5.48 32.51 7.90
C PHE A 22 4.98 33.83 8.52
N GLY A 23 3.87 34.35 8.01
CA GLY A 23 3.21 35.56 8.52
C GLY A 23 2.45 35.34 9.85
N THR A 24 2.58 36.32 10.76
CA THR A 24 1.91 36.53 12.07
C THR A 24 0.86 35.51 12.54
N GLY A 25 1.23 34.72 13.55
CA GLY A 25 0.37 34.18 14.63
C GLY A 25 -0.69 33.13 14.26
N GLU A 26 -1.84 33.56 13.77
CA GLU A 26 -3.04 32.71 13.64
C GLU A 26 -3.04 31.86 12.36
N GLY A 27 -2.65 32.44 11.21
CA GLY A 27 -2.52 31.69 9.95
C GLY A 27 -1.31 30.74 9.92
N LEU A 28 -0.29 31.07 10.70
CA LEU A 28 0.91 30.25 10.92
C LEU A 28 0.56 28.92 11.60
N THR A 29 -0.24 28.98 12.67
CA THR A 29 -0.60 27.79 13.45
C THR A 29 -1.43 26.81 12.64
N ALA A 30 -2.42 27.29 11.86
CA ALA A 30 -3.22 26.45 10.98
C ALA A 30 -2.39 25.79 9.86
N ARG A 31 -1.45 26.53 9.25
CA ARG A 31 -0.56 25.98 8.22
C ARG A 31 0.45 24.99 8.78
N VAL A 32 1.00 25.26 9.97
CA VAL A 32 1.89 24.32 10.66
C VAL A 32 1.13 23.05 10.98
N LEU A 33 -0.09 23.14 11.53
CA LEU A 33 -0.93 21.96 11.80
C LEU A 33 -1.25 21.16 10.52
N GLN A 34 -1.57 21.85 9.42
CA GLN A 34 -1.82 21.20 8.13
C GLN A 34 -0.57 20.50 7.57
N LEU A 35 0.59 21.15 7.64
CA LEU A 35 1.87 20.56 7.24
C LEU A 35 2.23 19.37 8.14
N THR A 36 2.03 19.49 9.45
CA THR A 36 2.23 18.39 10.41
C THR A 36 1.32 17.21 10.07
N ALA A 37 0.03 17.44 9.81
CA ALA A 37 -0.89 16.38 9.40
C ALA A 37 -0.46 15.71 8.09
N LEU A 38 -0.03 16.52 7.11
CA LEU A 38 0.45 16.01 5.81
C LEU A 38 1.69 15.13 5.97
N ILE A 39 2.70 15.57 6.74
CA ILE A 39 3.91 14.75 6.96
C ILE A 39 3.60 13.49 7.76
N THR A 40 2.63 13.52 8.69
CA THR A 40 2.20 12.32 9.42
C THR A 40 1.60 11.29 8.48
N ILE A 41 0.68 11.71 7.60
CA ILE A 41 0.09 10.81 6.60
C ILE A 41 1.18 10.31 5.63
N LEU A 42 2.06 11.20 5.16
CA LEU A 42 3.13 10.85 4.24
C LEU A 42 4.18 9.90 4.87
N SER A 43 4.34 9.94 6.19
CA SER A 43 5.24 9.01 6.90
C SER A 43 4.65 7.61 7.04
N LEU A 44 3.31 7.50 7.12
CA LEU A 44 2.60 6.21 7.18
C LEU A 44 2.37 5.60 5.80
N ALA A 45 2.21 6.43 4.77
CA ALA A 45 1.92 5.99 3.40
C ALA A 45 2.87 4.89 2.86
N PRO A 46 4.22 4.97 3.03
CA PRO A 46 5.12 3.93 2.55
C PRO A 46 4.87 2.57 3.21
N ALA A 47 4.60 2.55 4.52
CA ALA A 47 4.32 1.32 5.24
C ALA A 47 3.01 0.69 4.76
N ILE A 48 1.96 1.50 4.57
CA ILE A 48 0.66 1.04 4.06
C ILE A 48 0.81 0.52 2.63
N LEU A 49 1.53 1.23 1.76
CA LEU A 49 1.79 0.79 0.38
C LEU A 49 2.49 -0.57 0.34
N VAL A 50 3.46 -0.78 1.23
CA VAL A 50 4.16 -2.06 1.34
C VAL A 50 3.22 -3.17 1.82
N MET A 51 2.31 -2.90 2.75
CA MET A 51 1.33 -3.88 3.23
C MET A 51 0.23 -4.21 2.22
N CYS A 52 -0.21 -3.23 1.42
CA CYS A 52 -1.28 -3.41 0.42
C CYS A 52 -0.76 -3.96 -0.93
N THR A 53 0.47 -4.48 -0.97
CA THR A 53 1.08 -5.01 -2.20
C THR A 53 1.71 -6.38 -1.96
N SER A 54 2.19 -7.02 -3.03
CA SER A 54 2.85 -8.33 -2.98
C SER A 54 4.18 -8.37 -2.24
N PHE A 55 4.65 -7.23 -1.69
CA PHE A 55 5.94 -7.17 -0.98
C PHE A 55 6.02 -8.20 0.14
N THR A 56 4.96 -8.32 0.94
CA THR A 56 4.90 -9.22 2.11
C THR A 56 5.12 -10.68 1.72
N ARG A 57 4.47 -11.16 0.65
CA ARG A 57 4.66 -12.53 0.14
C ARG A 57 6.09 -12.74 -0.34
N ILE A 58 6.62 -11.80 -1.13
CA ILE A 58 7.96 -11.91 -1.70
C ILE A 58 9.01 -11.95 -0.59
N ILE A 59 8.91 -11.07 0.41
CA ILE A 59 9.89 -11.04 1.52
C ILE A 59 9.81 -12.31 2.37
N ILE A 60 8.62 -12.86 2.62
CA ILE A 60 8.45 -14.12 3.37
C ILE A 60 9.10 -15.27 2.62
N VAL A 61 8.80 -15.44 1.32
CA VAL A 61 9.40 -16.50 0.50
C VAL A 61 10.92 -16.37 0.46
N LEU A 62 11.45 -15.17 0.22
CA LEU A 62 12.89 -14.92 0.23
C LEU A 62 13.54 -15.19 1.61
N ALA A 63 12.84 -14.87 2.70
CA ALA A 63 13.31 -15.15 4.05
C ALA A 63 13.32 -16.66 4.38
N LEU A 64 12.33 -17.41 3.91
CA LEU A 64 12.28 -18.87 4.02
C LEU A 64 13.37 -19.53 3.17
N LEU A 65 13.62 -19.04 1.96
CA LEU A 65 14.74 -19.50 1.12
C LEU A 65 16.09 -19.28 1.81
N ARG A 66 16.27 -18.14 2.50
CA ARG A 66 17.48 -17.90 3.30
C ARG A 66 17.66 -18.96 4.39
N GLN A 67 16.59 -19.32 5.10
CA GLN A 67 16.65 -20.37 6.14
C GLN A 67 16.98 -21.73 5.53
N ALA A 68 16.42 -22.06 4.36
CA ALA A 68 16.66 -23.32 3.67
C ALA A 68 18.11 -23.50 3.20
N LEU A 69 18.85 -22.42 2.92
CA LEU A 69 20.25 -22.47 2.53
C LEU A 69 21.21 -22.81 3.68
N GLY A 70 20.74 -22.85 4.94
CA GLY A 70 21.53 -23.29 6.10
C GLY A 70 22.72 -22.38 6.47
N THR A 71 22.89 -21.23 5.80
CA THR A 71 23.98 -20.29 6.08
C THR A 71 23.47 -19.13 6.94
N GLN A 72 24.18 -18.82 8.02
CA GLN A 72 23.74 -17.84 9.04
C GLN A 72 23.90 -16.38 8.62
N ALA A 73 24.57 -16.08 7.50
CA ALA A 73 25.00 -14.71 7.18
C ALA A 73 24.66 -14.21 5.77
N LEU A 74 24.30 -15.09 4.83
CA LEU A 74 24.03 -14.69 3.45
C LEU A 74 22.67 -15.21 2.97
N PRO A 75 21.84 -14.38 2.31
CA PRO A 75 22.01 -12.95 2.03
C PRO A 75 21.67 -12.03 3.23
N PRO A 76 22.27 -10.81 3.33
CA PRO A 76 21.90 -9.82 4.33
C PRO A 76 20.43 -9.39 4.22
N SER A 77 19.80 -9.06 5.36
CA SER A 77 18.38 -8.63 5.40
C SER A 77 18.10 -7.42 4.50
N GLN A 78 19.03 -6.47 4.42
CA GLN A 78 18.93 -5.30 3.55
C GLN A 78 18.85 -5.68 2.07
N VAL A 79 19.57 -6.72 1.64
CA VAL A 79 19.54 -7.20 0.25
C VAL A 79 18.19 -7.86 -0.05
N LEU A 80 17.66 -8.66 0.88
CA LEU A 80 16.34 -9.27 0.72
C LEU A 80 15.23 -8.23 0.60
N VAL A 81 15.27 -7.18 1.43
CA VAL A 81 14.31 -6.07 1.35
C VAL A 81 14.43 -5.35 0.00
N GLY A 82 15.65 -5.06 -0.47
CA GLY A 82 15.86 -4.45 -1.78
C GLY A 82 15.33 -5.30 -2.94
N LEU A 83 15.59 -6.61 -2.92
CA LEU A 83 15.07 -7.55 -3.91
C LEU A 83 13.54 -7.63 -3.86
N ALA A 84 12.96 -7.67 -2.65
CA ALA A 84 11.51 -7.72 -2.48
C ALA A 84 10.83 -6.45 -3.01
N LEU A 85 11.38 -5.26 -2.73
CA LEU A 85 10.87 -4.00 -3.28
C LEU A 85 10.98 -3.97 -4.81
N PHE A 86 12.11 -4.39 -5.37
CA PHE A 86 12.29 -4.41 -6.82
C PHE A 86 11.29 -5.34 -7.51
N MET A 87 11.13 -6.56 -6.99
CA MET A 87 10.12 -7.51 -7.48
C MET A 87 8.71 -6.94 -7.33
N THR A 88 8.41 -6.25 -6.22
CA THR A 88 7.11 -5.60 -6.01
C THR A 88 6.84 -4.54 -7.09
N PHE A 89 7.84 -3.72 -7.44
CA PHE A 89 7.68 -2.75 -8.53
C PHE A 89 7.42 -3.43 -9.88
N LEU A 90 8.08 -4.56 -10.17
CA LEU A 90 7.83 -5.32 -11.39
C LEU A 90 6.41 -5.90 -11.44
N VAL A 91 5.94 -6.47 -10.34
CA VAL A 91 4.59 -7.03 -10.23
C VAL A 91 3.51 -5.94 -10.26
N MET A 92 3.77 -4.79 -9.65
CA MET A 92 2.83 -3.66 -9.57
C MET A 92 2.88 -2.71 -10.77
N ALA A 93 3.84 -2.87 -11.68
CA ALA A 93 3.97 -2.06 -12.89
C ALA A 93 2.63 -1.87 -13.66
N PRO A 94 1.83 -2.92 -13.97
CA PRO A 94 0.55 -2.74 -14.66
C PRO A 94 -0.47 -1.92 -13.85
N THR A 95 -0.48 -2.07 -12.52
CA THR A 95 -1.37 -1.30 -11.64
C THR A 95 -1.01 0.18 -11.66
N PHE A 96 0.29 0.52 -11.55
CA PHE A 96 0.75 1.91 -11.63
C PHE A 96 0.46 2.54 -12.99
N ASP A 97 0.63 1.77 -14.06
CA ASP A 97 0.38 2.22 -15.42
C ASP A 97 -1.12 2.50 -15.66
N ARG A 98 -2.01 1.66 -15.11
CA ARG A 98 -3.46 1.93 -15.08
C ARG A 98 -3.80 3.17 -14.28
N ILE A 99 -3.28 3.33 -13.06
CA ILE A 99 -3.50 4.54 -12.26
C ILE A 99 -3.05 5.79 -13.02
N ASN A 100 -1.91 5.73 -13.70
CA ASN A 100 -1.40 6.85 -14.48
C ASN A 100 -2.34 7.23 -15.63
N ARG A 101 -2.82 6.24 -16.40
CA ARG A 101 -3.74 6.45 -17.54
C ARG A 101 -5.15 6.85 -17.14
N GLU A 102 -5.70 6.22 -16.10
CA GLU A 102 -7.10 6.35 -15.71
C GLU A 102 -7.33 7.50 -14.72
N ALA A 103 -6.31 7.91 -13.95
CA ALA A 103 -6.45 8.96 -12.93
C ALA A 103 -5.51 10.15 -13.13
N ILE A 104 -4.19 9.93 -13.27
CA ILE A 104 -3.21 11.04 -13.24
C ILE A 104 -3.29 11.90 -14.51
N ILE A 105 -3.22 11.29 -15.70
CA ILE A 105 -3.26 12.01 -16.97
C ILE A 105 -4.61 12.76 -17.15
N PRO A 106 -5.77 12.15 -16.88
CA PRO A 106 -7.05 12.86 -16.97
C PRO A 106 -7.18 14.00 -15.96
N MET A 107 -6.67 13.84 -14.74
CA MET A 107 -6.68 14.90 -13.73
C MET A 107 -5.80 16.09 -14.14
N GLN A 108 -4.60 15.83 -14.65
CA GLN A 108 -3.67 16.87 -15.10
C GLN A 108 -4.17 17.62 -16.34
N SER A 109 -4.93 16.95 -17.20
CA SER A 109 -5.57 17.56 -18.37
C SER A 109 -6.91 18.24 -18.04
N GLY A 110 -7.35 18.21 -16.77
CA GLY A 110 -8.59 18.84 -16.32
C GLY A 110 -9.86 18.10 -16.76
N GLN A 111 -9.75 16.84 -17.21
CA GLN A 111 -10.89 16.02 -17.62
C GLN A 111 -11.70 15.48 -16.44
N ILE A 112 -11.02 15.23 -15.32
CA ILE A 112 -11.64 14.77 -14.07
C ILE A 112 -11.15 15.62 -12.90
N ASN A 113 -11.99 15.75 -11.88
CA ASN A 113 -11.60 16.45 -10.65
C ASN A 113 -10.78 15.55 -9.71
N GLN A 114 -10.27 16.10 -8.60
CA GLN A 114 -9.42 15.36 -7.67
C GLN A 114 -10.14 14.21 -6.95
N ILE A 115 -11.45 14.31 -6.73
CA ILE A 115 -12.24 13.24 -6.09
C ILE A 115 -12.45 12.10 -7.08
N GLU A 116 -12.80 12.41 -8.32
CA GLU A 116 -12.94 11.42 -9.40
C GLU A 116 -11.61 10.73 -9.71
N ALA A 117 -10.51 11.48 -9.71
CA ALA A 117 -9.16 10.92 -9.86
C ALA A 117 -8.84 9.95 -8.73
N TRP A 118 -9.26 10.26 -7.50
CA TRP A 118 -9.10 9.35 -6.37
C TRP A 118 -9.92 8.08 -6.53
N GLU A 119 -11.19 8.17 -6.97
CA GLU A 119 -12.02 7.00 -7.25
C GLU A 119 -11.44 6.13 -8.37
N ALA A 120 -11.00 6.75 -9.47
CA ALA A 120 -10.36 6.07 -10.59
C ALA A 120 -9.04 5.40 -10.17
N ALA A 121 -8.21 6.06 -9.35
CA ALA A 121 -6.95 5.49 -8.87
C ALA A 121 -7.15 4.30 -7.92
N LYS A 122 -8.27 4.26 -7.18
CA LYS A 122 -8.57 3.16 -6.27
C LYS A 122 -8.93 1.86 -6.99
N GLN A 123 -9.55 1.93 -8.17
CA GLN A 123 -10.04 0.73 -8.87
C GLN A 123 -8.92 -0.24 -9.26
N PRO A 124 -7.82 0.18 -9.92
CA PRO A 124 -6.72 -0.73 -10.24
C PRO A 124 -6.10 -1.39 -8.99
N LEU A 125 -6.06 -0.68 -7.85
CA LEU A 125 -5.55 -1.23 -6.61
C LEU A 125 -6.50 -2.29 -6.02
N ARG A 126 -7.81 -2.06 -6.11
CA ARG A 126 -8.85 -3.03 -5.71
C ARG A 126 -8.77 -4.29 -6.57
N ASP A 127 -8.71 -4.12 -7.89
CA ASP A 127 -8.58 -5.22 -8.85
C ASP A 127 -7.37 -6.08 -8.50
N PHE A 128 -6.22 -5.45 -8.29
CA PHE A 128 -5.00 -6.14 -7.88
C PHE A 128 -5.20 -6.97 -6.60
N MET A 129 -5.79 -6.39 -5.54
CA MET A 129 -6.01 -7.12 -4.28
C MET A 129 -6.96 -8.31 -4.46
N PHE A 130 -8.04 -8.15 -5.22
CA PHE A 130 -8.94 -9.27 -5.53
C PHE A 130 -8.24 -10.37 -6.32
N ASP A 131 -7.48 -10.01 -7.35
CA ASP A 131 -6.76 -10.98 -8.16
C ASP A 131 -5.71 -11.73 -7.32
N GLN A 132 -5.08 -11.07 -6.34
CA GLN A 132 -4.18 -11.74 -5.39
C GLN A 132 -4.90 -12.66 -4.41
N ILE A 133 -6.07 -12.25 -3.88
CA ILE A 133 -6.91 -13.09 -3.01
C ILE A 133 -7.40 -14.32 -3.77
N GLU A 134 -7.85 -14.14 -5.02
CA GLU A 134 -8.27 -15.22 -5.92
C GLU A 134 -7.11 -16.17 -6.22
N TYR A 135 -5.93 -15.64 -6.53
CA TYR A 135 -4.73 -16.44 -6.77
C TYR A 135 -4.29 -17.22 -5.52
N ALA A 136 -4.43 -16.63 -4.34
CA ALA A 136 -4.18 -17.30 -3.06
C ALA A 136 -5.26 -18.32 -2.70
N GLY A 137 -6.43 -18.29 -3.35
CA GLY A 137 -7.55 -19.16 -3.06
C GLY A 137 -8.21 -18.89 -1.70
N ASN A 138 -8.05 -17.69 -1.14
CA ASN A 138 -8.49 -17.37 0.23
C ASN A 138 -9.60 -16.31 0.27
N TRP A 139 -10.71 -16.62 -0.41
CA TRP A 139 -11.94 -15.82 -0.30
C TRP A 139 -12.55 -15.84 1.10
N ASP A 140 -12.26 -16.87 1.88
CA ASP A 140 -12.69 -17.00 3.28
C ASP A 140 -12.26 -15.80 4.13
N SER A 141 -11.07 -15.24 3.86
CA SER A 141 -10.60 -13.99 4.48
C SER A 141 -11.56 -12.81 4.26
N VAL A 142 -12.14 -12.69 3.06
CA VAL A 142 -13.11 -11.63 2.74
C VAL A 142 -14.41 -11.86 3.49
N TYR A 143 -14.93 -13.09 3.49
CA TYR A 143 -16.16 -13.45 4.21
C TYR A 143 -16.03 -13.29 5.72
N MET A 144 -14.86 -13.61 6.29
CA MET A 144 -14.60 -13.43 7.72
C MET A 144 -14.70 -11.96 8.13
N ILE A 145 -14.12 -11.03 7.35
CA ILE A 145 -14.21 -9.60 7.67
C ILE A 145 -15.63 -9.07 7.44
N LEU A 146 -16.32 -9.50 6.38
CA LEU A 146 -17.71 -9.11 6.13
C LEU A 146 -18.66 -9.56 7.25
N SER A 147 -18.51 -10.81 7.71
CA SER A 147 -19.31 -11.35 8.83
C SER A 147 -19.04 -10.61 10.14
N TYR A 148 -17.78 -10.27 10.42
CA TYR A 148 -17.42 -9.44 11.59
C TYR A 148 -18.07 -8.05 11.54
N ARG A 149 -18.26 -7.51 10.33
CA ARG A 149 -18.96 -6.23 10.11
C ARG A 149 -20.48 -6.34 10.11
N GLY A 150 -21.03 -7.52 10.39
CA GLY A 150 -22.47 -7.77 10.43
C GLY A 150 -23.14 -7.79 9.05
N VAL A 151 -22.37 -7.95 7.98
CA VAL A 151 -22.90 -8.20 6.64
C VAL A 151 -23.29 -9.67 6.57
N ASP A 152 -24.51 -9.95 6.11
CA ASP A 152 -24.99 -11.33 5.98
C ASP A 152 -24.23 -12.06 4.86
N THR A 153 -23.32 -12.96 5.26
CA THR A 153 -22.53 -13.79 4.36
C THR A 153 -23.15 -15.18 4.13
N SER A 154 -24.41 -15.40 4.54
CA SER A 154 -25.09 -16.70 4.43
C SER A 154 -25.31 -17.16 2.98
N VAL A 155 -25.20 -16.27 1.99
CA VAL A 155 -25.24 -16.61 0.56
C VAL A 155 -24.02 -16.00 -0.16
N PRO A 156 -22.85 -16.68 -0.12
CA PRO A 156 -21.59 -16.17 -0.69
C PRO A 156 -21.68 -15.83 -2.18
N GLU A 157 -22.49 -16.58 -2.93
CA GLU A 157 -22.70 -16.43 -4.38
C GLU A 157 -23.29 -15.08 -4.79
N ARG A 158 -23.86 -14.32 -3.84
CA ARG A 158 -24.42 -12.99 -4.09
C ARG A 158 -23.43 -11.85 -3.86
N LEU A 159 -22.29 -12.11 -3.21
CA LEU A 159 -21.28 -11.11 -2.91
C LEU A 159 -20.39 -10.92 -4.13
N THR A 160 -20.41 -9.71 -4.70
CA THR A 160 -19.56 -9.35 -5.82
C THR A 160 -18.40 -8.46 -5.37
N ARG A 161 -17.35 -8.33 -6.20
CA ARG A 161 -16.23 -7.39 -5.95
C ARG A 161 -16.70 -5.95 -5.68
N ALA A 162 -17.89 -5.58 -6.13
CA ALA A 162 -18.48 -4.26 -5.92
C ALA A 162 -19.01 -4.04 -4.48
N ASP A 163 -19.40 -5.11 -3.79
CA ASP A 163 -20.03 -5.04 -2.46
C ASP A 163 -19.00 -4.88 -1.32
N VAL A 164 -17.71 -5.05 -1.62
CA VAL A 164 -16.63 -5.04 -0.64
C VAL A 164 -15.96 -3.66 -0.63
N ASP A 165 -16.11 -2.88 0.44
CA ASP A 165 -15.43 -1.59 0.59
C ASP A 165 -13.90 -1.75 0.80
N MET A 166 -13.11 -0.70 0.55
CA MET A 166 -11.66 -0.74 0.78
C MET A 166 -11.30 -1.05 2.25
N LEU A 167 -12.15 -0.62 3.19
CA LEU A 167 -11.96 -0.88 4.61
C LEU A 167 -12.12 -2.36 4.97
N THR A 168 -12.85 -3.15 4.17
CA THR A 168 -12.93 -4.61 4.31
C THR A 168 -11.87 -5.30 3.45
N LEU A 169 -11.64 -4.81 2.22
CA LEU A 169 -10.72 -5.44 1.28
C LEU A 169 -9.26 -5.42 1.75
N VAL A 170 -8.78 -4.30 2.30
CA VAL A 170 -7.39 -4.19 2.77
C VAL A 170 -7.06 -5.19 3.88
N PRO A 171 -7.82 -5.30 4.99
CA PRO A 171 -7.52 -6.29 6.02
C PRO A 171 -7.73 -7.73 5.53
N ALA A 172 -8.71 -7.99 4.66
CA ALA A 172 -8.90 -9.30 4.06
C ALA A 172 -7.72 -9.71 3.16
N PHE A 173 -7.20 -8.77 2.36
CA PHE A 173 -6.01 -8.98 1.54
C PHE A 173 -4.80 -9.33 2.42
N ILE A 174 -4.54 -8.54 3.47
CA ILE A 174 -3.42 -8.81 4.40
C ILE A 174 -3.55 -10.21 5.01
N LEU A 175 -4.76 -10.62 5.41
CA LEU A 175 -4.99 -11.95 5.95
C LEU A 175 -4.73 -13.04 4.89
N SER A 176 -5.21 -12.85 3.67
CA SER A 176 -5.01 -13.79 2.56
C SER A 176 -3.53 -13.98 2.20
N GLU A 177 -2.70 -12.93 2.36
CA GLU A 177 -1.25 -12.97 2.11
C GLU A 177 -0.48 -13.73 3.20
N HIS A 178 -1.02 -13.80 4.42
CA HIS A 178 -0.37 -14.45 5.56
C HIS A 178 -0.83 -15.89 5.75
N GLU A 179 -2.03 -16.22 5.29
CA GLU A 179 -2.63 -17.53 5.45
C GLU A 179 -2.20 -18.46 4.32
N ASP A 180 -0.89 -18.63 4.22
CA ASP A 180 -0.30 -19.69 3.43
C ASP A 180 -0.21 -20.94 4.32
N ARG A 181 -1.11 -21.90 4.07
CA ARG A 181 -0.99 -23.32 4.50
C ARG A 181 -1.26 -23.66 5.98
N VAL A 182 -2.24 -23.03 6.64
CA VAL A 182 -2.82 -23.57 7.91
C VAL A 182 -4.14 -24.31 7.66
N SER A 183 -4.99 -23.84 6.73
CA SER A 183 -6.31 -24.43 6.46
C SER A 183 -6.26 -25.76 5.68
N HIS A 184 -5.29 -25.95 4.78
CA HIS A 184 -5.08 -27.22 4.06
C HIS A 184 -4.51 -28.35 4.95
N GLY A 185 -4.11 -28.05 6.19
CA GLY A 185 -3.65 -29.04 7.18
C GLY A 185 -4.64 -29.33 8.32
N LEU A 186 -5.78 -28.64 8.39
CA LEU A 186 -6.70 -28.70 9.55
C LEU A 186 -8.18 -28.98 9.23
N SER A 187 -8.54 -29.27 7.99
CA SER A 187 -9.89 -29.78 7.67
C SER A 187 -9.89 -31.30 7.82
N PRO A 188 -10.25 -31.86 9.00
CA PRO A 188 -11.67 -31.89 9.39
C PRO A 188 -11.88 -31.78 10.92
N VAL A 189 -11.56 -30.66 11.56
CA VAL A 189 -11.89 -30.45 12.99
C VAL A 189 -13.06 -29.49 13.22
N PHE A 190 -13.44 -28.70 12.22
CA PHE A 190 -14.60 -27.79 12.29
C PHE A 190 -15.80 -28.25 11.45
N ALA A 191 -16.00 -29.57 11.32
CA ALA A 191 -17.31 -30.09 10.96
C ALA A 191 -18.25 -29.86 12.15
N VAL A 192 -18.94 -28.72 12.16
CA VAL A 192 -20.07 -28.48 13.07
C VAL A 192 -21.17 -29.48 12.66
N PRO A 193 -21.56 -30.43 13.53
CA PRO A 193 -22.74 -31.23 13.25
C PRO A 193 -23.98 -30.37 13.48
N HIS A 194 -24.92 -30.43 12.55
CA HIS A 194 -26.28 -29.93 12.73
C HIS A 194 -26.97 -30.62 13.91
#